data_AF-A0A544QLR6-F1
#
_entry.id   AF-A0A544QLR6-F1
#
_cell.length_a   1.000
_cell.length_b   1.000
_cell.length_c   1.000
_cell.angle_alpha   90.00
_cell.angle_beta   90.00
_cell.angle_gamma   90.00
#
_symmetry.space_group_name_H-M   'P 1'
#
loop_
_entity.id
_entity.type
_entity.pdbx_description
1 polymer ?
#
loop_
_entity_poly.entity_id
_entity_poly.type
_entity_poly.pdbx_seq_one_letter_code
_entity_poly.pdbx_strand_id
1 'polypeptide(L)'
;MTPNAADSGWFESVDSGDLAGAADAIRRGSADAPADWPAQAVEAGVAADTDDYYAQLRTATIDAAREAVAEREGADDQQLLHAVRAMDDATRTANELAERCTEWANTQFDDVASGIDGAREIATCEPDDPVQERVVALATRIDNLATEADELRGFIERLAPEVAPNLAEMAGPVLAARLISLAGGLDSLAKKPSGTVQVLGAEDALFAHLAGRGSSPKHGIIYTHPYVNGTRPEDRGSAARALAGKLTIAARIDHYSGDFRPGIHDELDDRMATIRARADDGDGGGNVDGDTEEEQ
;
A
#
# COMPACT_ATOMS: atom_id res chain seq x y z
N MET A 1 -11.88 36.13 -46.78
CA MET A 1 -11.86 34.99 -45.84
C MET A 1 -10.53 35.07 -45.12
N THR A 2 -10.51 35.73 -43.98
CA THR A 2 -9.36 35.77 -43.08
C THR A 2 -9.36 34.43 -42.36
N PRO A 3 -8.28 33.63 -42.37
CA PRO A 3 -8.24 32.41 -41.60
C PRO A 3 -8.50 32.75 -40.13
N ASN A 4 -9.44 32.03 -39.52
CA ASN A 4 -9.77 32.19 -38.12
C ASN A 4 -8.56 31.72 -37.30
N ALA A 5 -8.13 32.48 -36.29
CA ALA A 5 -6.95 32.14 -35.48
C ALA A 5 -7.07 30.77 -34.77
N ALA A 6 -8.27 30.17 -34.77
CA ALA A 6 -8.58 28.86 -34.21
C ALA A 6 -8.07 27.64 -35.02
N ASP A 7 -7.67 27.81 -36.29
CA ASP A 7 -7.13 26.71 -37.12
C ASP A 7 -5.59 26.59 -37.04
N SER A 8 -4.95 27.42 -36.19
CA SER A 8 -3.50 27.52 -36.08
C SER A 8 -2.91 26.47 -35.13
N GLY A 9 -2.05 25.58 -35.65
CA GLY A 9 -1.29 24.63 -34.82
C GLY A 9 -0.16 25.33 -34.05
N TRP A 10 0.33 24.71 -32.96
CA TRP A 10 1.45 25.24 -32.15
C TRP A 10 2.73 25.55 -32.95
N PHE A 11 2.84 24.98 -34.15
CA PHE A 11 3.96 25.09 -35.07
C PHE A 11 3.80 26.22 -36.10
N GLU A 12 2.62 26.86 -36.22
CA GLU A 12 2.36 27.82 -37.30
C GLU A 12 3.10 29.16 -37.10
N SER A 13 3.41 29.51 -35.84
CA SER A 13 4.19 30.69 -35.47
C SER A 13 5.67 30.40 -35.20
N VAL A 14 6.15 29.18 -35.48
CA VAL A 14 7.51 28.73 -35.18
C VAL A 14 8.25 28.35 -36.45
N ASP A 15 9.42 28.96 -36.69
CA ASP A 15 10.26 28.65 -37.84
C ASP A 15 10.78 27.20 -37.80
N SER A 16 10.83 26.55 -38.97
CA SER A 16 11.31 25.16 -39.06
C SER A 16 12.78 25.07 -38.63
N GLY A 17 13.04 24.41 -37.50
CA GLY A 17 14.37 24.24 -36.91
C GLY A 17 14.57 24.95 -35.56
N ASP A 18 13.65 25.83 -35.15
CA ASP A 18 13.67 26.46 -33.83
C ASP A 18 12.97 25.58 -32.78
N LEU A 19 13.72 24.59 -32.26
CA LEU A 19 13.24 23.69 -31.21
C LEU A 19 12.98 24.41 -29.87
N ALA A 20 13.64 25.56 -29.63
CA ALA A 20 13.44 26.32 -28.41
C ALA A 20 12.13 27.12 -28.47
N GLY A 21 11.85 27.78 -29.60
CA GLY A 21 10.57 28.43 -29.89
C GLY A 21 9.40 27.44 -29.93
N ALA A 22 9.61 26.26 -30.52
CA ALA A 22 8.65 25.16 -30.49
C ALA A 22 8.28 24.74 -29.06
N ALA A 23 9.30 24.52 -28.21
CA ALA A 23 9.08 24.11 -26.84
C ALA A 23 8.42 25.21 -25.98
N ASP A 24 8.59 26.49 -26.34
CA ASP A 24 7.91 27.61 -25.68
C ASP A 24 6.46 27.75 -26.11
N ALA A 25 6.18 27.65 -27.41
CA ALA A 25 4.82 27.63 -27.95
C ALA A 25 4.00 26.47 -27.35
N ILE A 26 4.60 25.29 -27.19
CA ILE A 26 3.95 24.14 -26.54
C ILE A 26 3.68 24.39 -25.05
N ARG A 27 4.63 25.00 -24.32
CA ARG A 27 4.50 25.18 -22.85
C ARG A 27 3.66 26.39 -22.44
N ARG A 28 3.59 27.42 -23.27
CA ARG A 28 3.01 28.73 -22.92
C ARG A 28 1.96 29.21 -23.91
N GLY A 29 1.73 28.48 -24.98
CA GLY A 29 0.70 28.79 -25.96
C GLY A 29 -0.66 28.92 -25.31
N SER A 30 -1.33 30.03 -25.57
CA SER A 30 -2.68 30.31 -25.13
C SER A 30 -3.45 30.92 -26.29
N ALA A 31 -4.74 30.62 -26.38
CA ALA A 31 -5.65 31.31 -27.28
C ALA A 31 -6.54 32.26 -26.45
N ASP A 32 -6.91 33.41 -27.04
CA ASP A 32 -7.80 34.38 -26.40
C ASP A 32 -9.21 33.81 -26.16
N ALA A 33 -9.58 32.75 -26.90
CA ALA A 33 -10.78 31.96 -26.69
C ALA A 33 -10.54 30.48 -27.08
N PRO A 34 -11.25 29.52 -26.45
CA PRO A 34 -11.28 28.15 -26.94
C PRO A 34 -11.84 28.10 -28.37
N ALA A 35 -11.40 27.13 -29.17
CA ALA A 35 -12.04 26.88 -30.46
C ALA A 35 -13.53 26.58 -30.27
N ASP A 36 -14.35 27.04 -31.22
CA ASP A 36 -15.79 26.80 -31.23
C ASP A 36 -16.08 25.38 -31.76
N TRP A 37 -15.67 24.39 -30.96
CA TRP A 37 -15.86 22.97 -31.23
C TRP A 37 -17.32 22.59 -31.52
N PRO A 38 -18.33 23.15 -30.83
CA PRO A 38 -19.72 22.90 -31.18
C PRO A 38 -20.06 23.33 -32.61
N ALA A 39 -19.70 24.56 -33.02
CA ALA A 39 -19.98 25.04 -34.36
C ALA A 39 -19.24 24.21 -35.43
N GLN A 40 -17.97 23.89 -35.20
CA GLN A 40 -17.18 23.06 -36.10
C GLN A 40 -17.75 21.63 -36.22
N ALA A 41 -18.23 21.04 -35.12
CA ALA A 41 -18.85 19.71 -35.13
C ALA A 41 -20.17 19.69 -35.93
N VAL A 42 -20.95 20.76 -35.87
CA VAL A 42 -22.17 20.93 -36.68
C VAL A 42 -21.82 21.14 -38.15
N GLU A 43 -20.85 22.00 -38.46
CA GLU A 43 -20.38 22.24 -39.84
C GLU A 43 -19.82 20.97 -40.48
N ALA A 44 -19.12 20.13 -39.71
CA ALA A 44 -18.59 18.84 -40.14
C ALA A 44 -19.66 17.74 -40.23
N GLY A 45 -20.89 17.99 -39.79
CA GLY A 45 -21.99 17.02 -39.79
C GLY A 45 -21.88 15.91 -38.73
N VAL A 46 -21.07 16.11 -37.70
CA VAL A 46 -20.91 15.19 -36.56
C VAL A 46 -22.08 15.32 -35.58
N ALA A 47 -22.62 16.53 -35.42
CA ALA A 47 -23.79 16.83 -34.60
C ALA A 47 -24.86 17.59 -35.42
N ALA A 48 -26.14 17.38 -35.09
CA ALA A 48 -27.25 18.04 -35.78
C ALA A 48 -27.35 19.54 -35.43
N ASP A 49 -27.06 19.88 -34.18
CA ASP A 49 -27.00 21.24 -33.64
C ASP A 49 -26.11 21.27 -32.39
N THR A 50 -25.98 22.44 -31.76
CA THR A 50 -25.17 22.62 -30.55
C THR A 50 -25.66 21.79 -29.36
N ASP A 51 -26.97 21.57 -29.23
CA ASP A 51 -27.53 20.79 -28.12
C ASP A 51 -27.23 19.30 -28.31
N ASP A 52 -27.36 18.80 -29.54
CA ASP A 52 -26.95 17.44 -29.93
C ASP A 52 -25.45 17.21 -29.70
N TYR A 53 -24.59 18.18 -30.05
CA TYR A 53 -23.16 18.12 -29.75
C TYR A 53 -22.88 17.91 -28.26
N TYR A 54 -23.48 18.72 -27.38
CA TYR A 54 -23.25 18.59 -25.94
C TYR A 54 -23.85 17.30 -25.37
N ALA A 55 -24.98 16.81 -25.92
CA ALA A 55 -25.55 15.52 -25.53
C ALA A 55 -24.63 14.35 -25.90
N GLN A 56 -24.07 14.35 -27.12
CA GLN A 56 -23.10 13.36 -27.58
C GLN A 56 -21.80 13.43 -26.77
N LEU A 57 -21.25 14.63 -26.56
CA LEU A 57 -20.04 14.84 -25.76
C LEU A 57 -20.23 14.35 -24.31
N ARG A 58 -21.37 14.67 -23.69
CA ARG A 58 -21.69 14.20 -22.34
C ARG A 58 -21.75 12.67 -22.29
N THR A 59 -22.37 12.04 -23.28
CA THR A 59 -22.49 10.57 -23.32
C THR A 59 -21.11 9.94 -23.48
N ALA A 60 -20.33 10.38 -24.46
CA ALA A 60 -18.98 9.88 -24.71
C ALA A 60 -18.05 10.07 -23.50
N THR A 61 -18.10 11.23 -22.84
CA THR A 61 -17.27 11.50 -21.65
C THR A 61 -17.67 10.65 -20.45
N ILE A 62 -18.97 10.40 -20.24
CA ILE A 62 -19.44 9.50 -19.18
C ILE A 62 -19.01 8.05 -19.46
N ASP A 63 -19.15 7.59 -20.70
CA ASP A 63 -18.80 6.21 -21.06
C ASP A 63 -17.29 5.98 -21.00
N ALA A 64 -16.48 6.91 -21.52
CA ALA A 64 -15.02 6.87 -21.37
C ALA A 64 -14.59 6.92 -19.89
N ALA A 65 -15.25 7.74 -19.07
CA ALA A 65 -14.96 7.79 -17.63
C ALA A 65 -15.32 6.47 -16.93
N ARG A 66 -16.43 5.83 -17.30
CA ARG A 66 -16.83 4.52 -16.74
C ARG A 66 -15.84 3.42 -17.12
N GLU A 67 -15.40 3.39 -18.38
CA GLU A 67 -14.42 2.44 -18.85
C GLU A 67 -13.09 2.59 -18.12
N ALA A 68 -12.58 3.83 -18.02
CA ALA A 68 -11.35 4.13 -17.30
C ALA A 68 -11.44 3.76 -15.81
N VAL A 69 -12.59 3.96 -15.16
CA VAL A 69 -12.81 3.54 -13.77
C VAL A 69 -12.83 2.01 -13.66
N ALA A 70 -13.53 1.32 -14.56
CA ALA A 70 -13.62 -0.14 -14.53
C ALA A 70 -12.26 -0.81 -14.73
N GLU A 71 -11.45 -0.30 -15.66
CA GLU A 71 -10.08 -0.77 -15.87
C GLU A 71 -9.20 -0.55 -14.62
N ARG A 72 -9.30 0.64 -14.01
CA ARG A 72 -8.52 0.98 -12.82
C ARG A 72 -8.87 0.13 -11.61
N GLU A 73 -10.15 -0.08 -11.35
CA GLU A 73 -10.66 -0.89 -10.23
C GLU A 73 -10.43 -2.39 -10.46
N GLY A 74 -10.42 -2.83 -11.73
CA GLY A 74 -10.12 -4.20 -12.11
C GLY A 74 -8.64 -4.57 -12.04
N ALA A 75 -7.74 -3.61 -11.90
CA ALA A 75 -6.31 -3.85 -11.87
C ALA A 75 -5.89 -4.74 -10.68
N ASP A 76 -4.94 -5.64 -10.90
CA ASP A 76 -4.51 -6.62 -9.89
C ASP A 76 -3.97 -5.96 -8.59
N ASP A 77 -3.38 -4.77 -8.72
CA ASP A 77 -2.92 -3.99 -7.56
C ASP A 77 -4.06 -3.49 -6.67
N GLN A 78 -5.26 -3.27 -7.23
CA GLN A 78 -6.48 -2.97 -6.47
C GLN A 78 -7.05 -4.23 -5.84
N GLN A 79 -6.99 -5.37 -6.54
CA GLN A 79 -7.44 -6.64 -5.98
C GLN A 79 -6.61 -7.03 -4.75
N LEU A 80 -5.30 -6.81 -4.76
CA LEU A 80 -4.44 -6.95 -3.58
C LEU A 80 -4.85 -6.02 -2.43
N LEU A 81 -5.17 -4.75 -2.74
CA LEU A 81 -5.61 -3.78 -1.75
C LEU A 81 -6.93 -4.21 -1.10
N HIS A 82 -7.90 -4.70 -1.88
CA HIS A 82 -9.15 -5.24 -1.36
C HIS A 82 -8.92 -6.47 -0.48
N ALA A 83 -8.11 -7.43 -0.94
CA ALA A 83 -7.81 -8.65 -0.20
C ALA A 83 -7.14 -8.36 1.16
N VAL A 84 -6.18 -7.42 1.20
CA VAL A 84 -5.52 -7.03 2.46
C VAL A 84 -6.51 -6.43 3.45
N ARG A 85 -7.37 -5.52 3.00
CA ARG A 85 -8.36 -4.87 3.88
C ARG A 85 -9.38 -5.89 4.40
N ALA A 86 -9.88 -6.76 3.52
CA ALA A 86 -10.79 -7.84 3.90
C ALA A 86 -10.14 -8.80 4.90
N MET A 87 -8.88 -9.18 4.70
CA MET A 87 -8.13 -10.05 5.60
C MET A 87 -7.98 -9.40 6.99
N ASP A 88 -7.66 -8.11 7.05
CA ASP A 88 -7.53 -7.37 8.30
C ASP A 88 -8.86 -7.27 9.05
N ASP A 89 -9.94 -6.95 8.34
CA ASP A 89 -11.28 -6.86 8.93
C ASP A 89 -11.80 -8.22 9.41
N ALA A 90 -11.58 -9.29 8.63
CA ALA A 90 -11.93 -10.65 9.03
C ALA A 90 -11.15 -11.07 10.29
N THR A 91 -9.83 -10.85 10.30
CA THR A 91 -8.96 -11.15 11.45
C THR A 91 -9.41 -10.39 12.69
N ARG A 92 -9.64 -9.08 12.57
CA ARG A 92 -10.05 -8.23 13.70
C ARG A 92 -11.42 -8.65 14.23
N THR A 93 -12.39 -8.85 13.35
CA THR A 93 -13.75 -9.25 13.73
C THR A 93 -13.75 -10.63 14.39
N ALA A 94 -12.99 -11.59 13.85
CA ALA A 94 -12.84 -12.92 14.46
C ALA A 94 -12.28 -12.82 15.88
N ASN A 95 -11.23 -12.04 16.11
CA ASN A 95 -10.64 -11.88 17.44
C ASN A 95 -11.59 -11.20 18.44
N GLU A 96 -12.22 -10.08 18.06
CA GLU A 96 -13.16 -9.36 18.92
C GLU A 96 -14.37 -10.24 19.32
N LEU A 97 -14.88 -11.03 18.37
CA LEU A 97 -15.96 -11.98 18.64
C LEU A 97 -15.49 -13.18 19.45
N ALA A 98 -14.26 -13.67 19.22
CA ALA A 98 -13.68 -14.77 19.97
C ALA A 98 -13.54 -14.44 21.46
N GLU A 99 -13.08 -13.24 21.80
CA GLU A 99 -13.02 -12.77 23.21
C GLU A 99 -14.39 -12.88 23.88
N ARG A 100 -15.46 -12.38 23.24
CA ARG A 100 -16.83 -12.47 23.76
C ARG A 100 -17.36 -13.90 23.80
N CYS A 101 -17.00 -14.71 22.80
CA CYS A 101 -17.41 -16.11 22.72
C CYS A 101 -16.77 -16.92 23.85
N THR A 102 -15.49 -16.70 24.17
CA THR A 102 -14.82 -17.34 25.30
C THR A 102 -15.54 -17.02 26.62
N GLU A 103 -15.90 -15.77 26.87
CA GLU A 103 -16.64 -15.39 28.09
C GLU A 103 -17.98 -16.12 28.21
N TRP A 104 -18.76 -16.17 27.12
CA TRP A 104 -20.06 -16.83 27.13
C TRP A 104 -19.95 -18.36 27.18
N ALA A 105 -19.00 -18.94 26.44
CA ALA A 105 -18.79 -20.38 26.42
C ALA A 105 -18.39 -20.91 27.79
N ASN A 106 -17.59 -20.17 28.58
CA ASN A 106 -17.24 -20.53 29.96
C ASN A 106 -18.45 -20.63 30.91
N THR A 107 -19.63 -20.10 30.55
CA THR A 107 -20.84 -20.28 31.36
C THR A 107 -21.60 -21.56 31.01
N GLN A 108 -21.26 -22.22 29.90
CA GLN A 108 -22.03 -23.33 29.32
C GLN A 108 -21.20 -24.60 29.09
N PHE A 109 -19.88 -24.48 28.98
CA PHE A 109 -18.93 -25.55 28.71
C PHE A 109 -17.78 -25.48 29.73
N ASP A 110 -17.20 -26.64 30.04
CA ASP A 110 -16.03 -26.76 30.91
C ASP A 110 -14.73 -26.62 30.10
N ASP A 111 -13.67 -26.11 30.73
CA ASP A 111 -12.29 -26.04 30.18
C ASP A 111 -12.16 -25.37 28.79
N VAL A 112 -12.94 -24.30 28.55
CA VAL A 112 -12.93 -23.58 27.26
C VAL A 112 -11.61 -22.83 27.04
N ALA A 113 -10.90 -23.15 25.96
CA ALA A 113 -9.72 -22.39 25.54
C ALA A 113 -10.06 -20.95 25.16
N SER A 114 -9.07 -20.05 25.23
CA SER A 114 -9.26 -18.63 24.92
C SER A 114 -9.07 -18.33 23.44
N GLY A 115 -9.81 -17.34 22.93
CA GLY A 115 -9.57 -16.79 21.59
C GLY A 115 -10.09 -17.70 20.47
N ILE A 116 -9.51 -17.55 19.27
CA ILE A 116 -10.00 -18.22 18.05
C ILE A 116 -9.92 -19.75 18.18
N ASP A 117 -8.85 -20.28 18.79
CA ASP A 117 -8.69 -21.73 18.97
C ASP A 117 -9.80 -22.31 19.84
N GLY A 118 -10.16 -21.62 20.93
CA GLY A 118 -11.30 -22.02 21.76
C GLY A 118 -12.64 -21.91 21.04
N ALA A 119 -12.84 -20.87 20.23
CA ALA A 119 -14.02 -20.78 19.38
C ALA A 119 -14.09 -21.93 18.37
N ARG A 120 -12.96 -22.34 17.78
CA ARG A 120 -12.88 -23.49 16.87
C ARG A 120 -13.22 -24.81 17.56
N GLU A 121 -12.74 -25.01 18.78
CA GLU A 121 -13.12 -26.19 19.60
C GLU A 121 -14.63 -26.21 19.88
N ILE A 122 -15.17 -25.10 20.38
CA ILE A 122 -16.60 -24.97 20.70
C ILE A 122 -17.48 -25.13 19.46
N ALA A 123 -17.02 -24.70 18.28
CA ALA A 123 -17.75 -24.87 17.02
C ALA A 123 -17.99 -26.35 16.65
N THR A 124 -17.21 -27.28 17.22
CA THR A 124 -17.33 -28.73 16.98
C THR A 124 -18.12 -29.48 18.06
N CYS A 125 -18.50 -28.79 19.14
CA CYS A 125 -19.26 -29.40 20.24
C CYS A 125 -20.71 -29.70 19.82
N GLU A 126 -21.24 -30.82 20.32
CA GLU A 126 -22.69 -31.07 20.26
C GLU A 126 -23.38 -30.29 21.39
N PRO A 127 -24.36 -29.43 21.07
CA PRO A 127 -25.10 -28.70 22.09
C PRO A 127 -26.21 -29.55 22.73
N ASP A 128 -26.34 -29.47 24.05
CA ASP A 128 -27.36 -30.17 24.84
C ASP A 128 -28.64 -29.33 25.03
N ASP A 129 -28.54 -28.00 24.89
CA ASP A 129 -29.64 -27.08 25.13
C ASP A 129 -29.63 -25.85 24.19
N PRO A 130 -30.73 -25.06 24.14
CA PRO A 130 -30.84 -23.92 23.22
C PRO A 130 -29.83 -22.77 23.46
N VAL A 131 -29.25 -22.66 24.65
CA VAL A 131 -28.21 -21.67 24.96
C VAL A 131 -26.88 -22.16 24.39
N GLN A 132 -26.51 -23.42 24.62
CA GLN A 132 -25.35 -24.03 23.99
C GLN A 132 -25.45 -24.01 22.46
N GLU A 133 -26.62 -24.30 21.87
CA GLU A 133 -26.85 -24.18 20.42
C GLU A 133 -26.47 -22.80 19.88
N ARG A 134 -26.78 -21.74 20.65
CA ARG A 134 -26.46 -20.37 20.25
C ARG A 134 -24.97 -20.06 20.37
N VAL A 135 -24.30 -20.57 21.41
CA VAL A 135 -22.86 -20.40 21.61
C VAL A 135 -22.08 -21.12 20.51
N VAL A 136 -22.41 -22.39 20.22
CA VAL A 136 -21.82 -23.16 19.12
C VAL A 136 -22.01 -22.42 17.80
N ALA A 137 -23.21 -21.90 17.51
CA ALA A 137 -23.47 -21.16 16.28
C ALA A 137 -22.67 -19.83 16.16
N LEU A 138 -22.36 -19.15 17.27
CA LEU A 138 -21.46 -18.00 17.26
C LEU A 138 -20.02 -18.45 17.01
N ALA A 139 -19.58 -19.50 17.68
CA ALA A 139 -18.25 -20.09 17.54
C ALA A 139 -17.97 -20.53 16.09
N THR A 140 -18.93 -21.17 15.43
CA THR A 140 -18.83 -21.51 13.99
C THR A 140 -18.64 -20.29 13.10
N ARG A 141 -19.31 -19.17 13.39
CA ARG A 141 -19.14 -17.93 12.59
C ARG A 141 -17.75 -17.33 12.79
N ILE A 142 -17.20 -17.42 13.99
CA ILE A 142 -15.84 -16.97 14.31
C ILE A 142 -14.83 -17.84 13.55
N ASP A 143 -14.98 -19.16 13.59
CA ASP A 143 -14.11 -20.08 12.85
C ASP A 143 -14.16 -19.84 11.33
N ASN A 144 -15.35 -19.59 10.78
CA ASN A 144 -15.49 -19.22 9.36
C ASN A 144 -14.77 -17.90 9.04
N LEU A 145 -14.85 -16.88 9.89
CA LEU A 145 -14.13 -15.61 9.68
C LEU A 145 -12.61 -15.78 9.78
N ALA A 146 -12.15 -16.60 10.73
CA ALA A 146 -10.73 -16.91 10.87
C ALA A 146 -10.21 -17.68 9.64
N THR A 147 -10.98 -18.66 9.16
CA THR A 147 -10.67 -19.42 7.95
C THR A 147 -10.64 -18.53 6.72
N GLU A 148 -11.62 -17.62 6.55
CA GLU A 148 -11.63 -16.63 5.46
C GLU A 148 -10.38 -15.74 5.49
N ALA A 149 -9.94 -15.31 6.68
CA ALA A 149 -8.70 -14.53 6.80
C ALA A 149 -7.46 -15.32 6.34
N ASP A 150 -7.39 -16.62 6.64
CA ASP A 150 -6.31 -17.50 6.18
C ASP A 150 -6.38 -17.75 4.66
N GLU A 151 -7.57 -17.89 4.09
CA GLU A 151 -7.78 -18.04 2.65
C GLU A 151 -7.37 -16.77 1.89
N LEU A 152 -7.76 -15.59 2.40
CA LEU A 152 -7.35 -14.29 1.87
C LEU A 152 -5.84 -14.07 1.95
N ARG A 153 -5.20 -14.49 3.05
CA ARG A 153 -3.74 -14.51 3.15
C ARG A 153 -3.12 -15.36 2.04
N GLY A 154 -3.61 -16.59 1.86
CA GLY A 154 -3.13 -17.48 0.81
C GLY A 154 -3.34 -16.89 -0.59
N PHE A 155 -4.43 -16.16 -0.81
CA PHE A 155 -4.67 -15.43 -2.06
C PHE A 155 -3.63 -14.32 -2.27
N ILE A 156 -3.36 -13.50 -1.26
CA ILE A 156 -2.32 -12.46 -1.30
C ILE A 156 -0.93 -13.06 -1.58
N GLU A 157 -0.62 -14.19 -0.96
CA GLU A 157 0.67 -14.89 -1.15
C GLU A 157 0.91 -15.37 -2.59
N ARG A 158 -0.17 -15.67 -3.33
CA ARG A 158 -0.09 -16.03 -4.76
C ARG A 158 -0.07 -14.82 -5.67
N LEU A 159 -0.93 -13.82 -5.41
CA LEU A 159 -1.11 -12.67 -6.30
C LEU A 159 0.02 -11.64 -6.16
N ALA A 160 0.55 -11.40 -4.96
CA ALA A 160 1.53 -10.33 -4.77
C ALA A 160 2.83 -10.52 -5.59
N PRO A 161 3.40 -11.73 -5.72
CA PRO A 161 4.54 -11.97 -6.62
C PRO A 161 4.24 -11.73 -8.10
N GLU A 162 2.99 -11.90 -8.53
CA GLU A 162 2.57 -11.64 -9.92
C GLU A 162 2.48 -10.12 -10.19
N VAL A 163 2.00 -9.35 -9.21
CA VAL A 163 1.81 -7.90 -9.35
C VAL A 163 3.07 -7.09 -9.06
N ALA A 164 3.84 -7.51 -8.05
CA ALA A 164 4.98 -6.77 -7.53
C ALA A 164 6.10 -7.74 -7.11
N PRO A 165 6.77 -8.41 -8.09
CA PRO A 165 7.73 -9.47 -7.82
C PRO A 165 8.91 -9.00 -6.96
N ASN A 166 9.42 -7.79 -7.18
CA ASN A 166 10.55 -7.28 -6.40
C ASN A 166 10.13 -6.92 -4.97
N LEU A 167 8.96 -6.29 -4.77
CA LEU A 167 8.45 -6.02 -3.43
C LEU A 167 8.12 -7.30 -2.67
N ALA A 168 7.49 -8.28 -3.32
CA ALA A 168 7.10 -9.54 -2.71
C ALA A 168 8.31 -10.34 -2.24
N GLU A 169 9.37 -10.41 -3.05
CA GLU A 169 10.64 -11.04 -2.65
C GLU A 169 11.32 -10.27 -1.51
N MET A 170 11.31 -8.93 -1.54
CA MET A 170 12.05 -8.11 -0.57
C MET A 170 11.37 -8.01 0.80
N ALA A 171 10.04 -7.93 0.84
CA ALA A 171 9.26 -7.70 2.06
C ALA A 171 8.46 -8.93 2.50
N GLY A 172 8.33 -9.94 1.64
CA GLY A 172 7.29 -10.95 1.73
C GLY A 172 5.96 -10.47 1.14
N PRO A 173 5.14 -11.39 0.58
CA PRO A 173 3.88 -11.05 -0.10
C PRO A 173 2.92 -10.19 0.72
N VAL A 174 2.72 -10.53 2.00
CA VAL A 174 1.75 -9.84 2.87
C VAL A 174 2.19 -8.40 3.17
N LEU A 175 3.46 -8.17 3.50
CA LEU A 175 3.95 -6.81 3.77
C LEU A 175 4.00 -5.98 2.49
N ALA A 176 4.37 -6.57 1.35
CA ALA A 176 4.30 -5.92 0.04
C ALA A 176 2.88 -5.44 -0.27
N ALA A 177 1.88 -6.32 -0.15
CA ALA A 177 0.48 -5.98 -0.38
C ALA A 177 -0.03 -4.91 0.59
N ARG A 178 0.40 -4.94 1.86
CA ARG A 178 0.07 -3.89 2.85
C ARG A 178 0.67 -2.53 2.49
N LEU A 179 1.91 -2.49 2.00
CA LEU A 179 2.54 -1.24 1.54
C LEU A 179 1.80 -0.65 0.34
N ILE A 180 1.42 -1.49 -0.63
CA ILE A 180 0.60 -1.11 -1.78
C ILE A 180 -0.75 -0.55 -1.31
N SER A 181 -1.42 -1.26 -0.38
CA SER A 181 -2.72 -0.86 0.18
C SER A 181 -2.66 0.48 0.92
N LEU A 182 -1.65 0.68 1.78
CA LEU A 182 -1.42 1.95 2.49
C LEU A 182 -1.08 3.10 1.55
N ALA A 183 -0.42 2.81 0.43
CA ALA A 183 -0.10 3.82 -0.57
C ALA A 183 -1.28 4.17 -1.48
N GLY A 184 -2.31 3.33 -1.55
CA GLY A 184 -3.45 3.48 -2.47
C GLY A 184 -3.18 2.91 -3.88
N GLY A 185 -2.31 1.90 -3.99
CA GLY A 185 -1.91 1.28 -5.25
C GLY A 185 -0.41 1.33 -5.52
N LEU A 186 0.04 0.53 -6.49
CA LEU A 186 1.45 0.35 -6.81
C LEU A 186 2.07 1.60 -7.46
N ASP A 187 1.33 2.26 -8.37
CA ASP A 187 1.72 3.55 -8.95
C ASP A 187 1.95 4.62 -7.87
N SER A 188 0.99 4.75 -6.95
CA SER A 188 1.08 5.68 -5.82
C SER A 188 2.27 5.36 -4.92
N LEU A 189 2.59 4.08 -4.71
CA LEU A 189 3.76 3.66 -3.93
C LEU A 189 5.07 4.02 -4.65
N ALA A 190 5.18 3.75 -5.96
CA ALA A 190 6.36 4.04 -6.77
C ALA A 190 6.73 5.53 -6.79
N LYS A 191 5.72 6.41 -6.71
CA LYS A 191 5.87 7.87 -6.64
C LYS A 191 6.27 8.40 -5.27
N LYS A 192 6.12 7.63 -4.18
CA LYS A 192 6.48 8.09 -2.84
C LYS A 192 8.01 8.16 -2.66
N PRO A 193 8.51 9.14 -1.89
CA PRO A 193 9.91 9.16 -1.48
C PRO A 193 10.16 8.10 -0.39
N SER A 194 11.41 7.64 -0.28
CA SER A 194 11.82 6.63 0.69
C SER A 194 11.48 7.00 2.14
N GLY A 195 11.63 8.27 2.52
CA GLY A 195 11.26 8.74 3.86
C GLY A 195 9.78 8.57 4.18
N THR A 196 8.89 8.69 3.18
CA THR A 196 7.46 8.39 3.36
C THR A 196 7.24 6.89 3.48
N VAL A 197 7.84 6.08 2.59
CA VAL A 197 7.75 4.61 2.66
C VAL A 197 8.22 4.07 4.01
N GLN A 198 9.26 4.68 4.59
CA GLN A 198 9.79 4.33 5.90
C GLN A 198 8.75 4.41 7.02
N VAL A 199 7.82 5.37 6.93
CA VAL A 199 6.86 5.70 8.01
C VAL A 199 5.40 5.41 7.64
N LEU A 200 5.13 4.77 6.49
CA LEU A 200 3.78 4.33 6.11
C LEU A 200 3.18 3.44 7.21
N GLY A 201 1.94 3.70 7.63
CA GLY A 201 1.29 3.02 8.74
C GLY A 201 1.60 3.61 10.13
N ALA A 202 2.36 4.70 10.21
CA ALA A 202 2.61 5.47 11.43
C ALA A 202 2.18 6.95 11.28
N GLU A 203 1.15 7.20 10.47
CA GLU A 203 0.66 8.52 10.13
C GLU A 203 0.26 9.32 11.37
N ASP A 204 -0.45 8.72 12.32
CA ASP A 204 -0.86 9.40 13.56
C ASP A 204 0.33 9.93 14.37
N ALA A 205 1.36 9.10 14.53
CA ALA A 205 2.59 9.49 15.23
C ALA A 205 3.38 10.54 14.46
N LEU A 206 3.42 10.43 13.12
CA LEU A 206 4.06 11.42 12.25
C LEU A 206 3.35 12.77 12.34
N PHE A 207 2.01 12.79 12.26
CA PHE A 207 1.22 14.01 12.36
C PHE A 207 1.30 14.63 13.74
N ALA A 208 1.33 13.84 14.81
CA ALA A 208 1.59 14.33 16.16
C ALA A 208 2.95 15.04 16.22
N HIS A 209 4.01 14.43 15.69
CA HIS A 209 5.34 15.03 15.67
C HIS A 209 5.39 16.33 14.87
N LEU A 210 4.78 16.35 13.68
CA LEU A 210 4.68 17.55 12.83
C LEU A 210 3.89 18.69 13.52
N ALA A 211 2.92 18.33 14.38
CA ALA A 211 2.20 19.27 15.24
C ALA A 211 3.00 19.68 16.50
N GLY A 212 4.28 19.31 16.60
CA GLY A 212 5.15 19.60 17.74
C GLY A 212 4.89 18.73 18.97
N ARG A 213 4.18 17.60 18.81
CA ARG A 213 3.81 16.69 19.90
C ARG A 213 4.55 15.35 19.75
N GLY A 214 5.49 15.10 20.64
CA GLY A 214 6.24 13.84 20.65
C GLY A 214 7.34 13.75 19.59
N SER A 215 8.01 12.60 19.55
CA SER A 215 9.13 12.32 18.65
C SER A 215 8.65 11.77 17.30
N SER A 216 9.41 12.04 16.23
CA SER A 216 9.15 11.46 14.91
C SER A 216 9.22 9.92 14.95
N PRO A 217 8.28 9.20 14.32
CA PRO A 217 8.37 7.75 14.23
C PRO A 217 9.59 7.33 13.40
N LYS A 218 10.35 6.36 13.90
CA LYS A 218 11.54 5.82 13.20
C LYS A 218 11.16 4.90 12.04
N HIS A 219 9.98 4.29 12.11
CA HIS A 219 9.47 3.31 11.15
C HIS A 219 7.96 3.19 11.31
N GLY A 220 7.27 2.86 10.22
CA GLY A 220 5.86 2.46 10.24
C GLY A 220 5.72 0.94 10.15
N ILE A 221 4.87 0.47 9.24
CA ILE A 221 4.54 -0.94 9.08
C ILE A 221 5.74 -1.82 8.74
N ILE A 222 6.78 -1.25 8.12
CA ILE A 222 8.03 -1.96 7.82
C ILE A 222 8.77 -2.44 9.08
N TYR A 223 8.36 -2.01 10.27
CA TYR A 223 8.84 -2.56 11.53
C TYR A 223 8.58 -4.06 11.66
N THR A 224 7.53 -4.59 11.04
CA THR A 224 7.20 -6.02 11.09
C THR A 224 8.24 -6.89 10.37
N HIS A 225 9.05 -6.29 9.50
CA HIS A 225 10.08 -7.00 8.75
C HIS A 225 11.28 -7.42 9.65
N PRO A 226 11.83 -8.64 9.50
CA PRO A 226 12.98 -9.13 10.28
C PRO A 226 14.22 -8.24 10.23
N TYR A 227 14.42 -7.51 9.13
CA TYR A 227 15.52 -6.54 9.01
C TYR A 227 15.37 -5.35 9.96
N VAL A 228 14.16 -5.03 10.41
CA VAL A 228 13.91 -3.92 11.34
C VAL A 228 13.70 -4.42 12.76
N ASN A 229 12.70 -5.27 13.02
CA ASN A 229 12.41 -5.71 14.40
C ASN A 229 13.53 -6.57 15.02
N GLY A 230 14.21 -7.38 14.20
CA GLY A 230 15.33 -8.23 14.60
C GLY A 230 16.65 -7.49 14.72
N THR A 231 16.69 -6.19 14.43
CA THR A 231 17.88 -5.34 14.61
C THR A 231 17.82 -4.64 15.97
N ARG A 232 18.99 -4.41 16.59
CA ARG A 232 19.12 -3.76 17.90
C ARG A 232 18.43 -2.38 17.92
N PRO A 233 17.77 -1.99 19.02
CA PRO A 233 16.94 -0.77 19.09
C PRO A 233 17.61 0.52 18.58
N GLU A 234 18.90 0.68 18.86
CA GLU A 234 19.76 1.78 18.44
C GLU A 234 19.93 1.87 16.91
N ASP A 235 20.00 0.72 16.24
CA ASP A 235 20.25 0.61 14.80
C ASP A 235 18.98 0.48 13.95
N ARG A 236 17.82 0.26 14.58
CA ARG A 236 16.53 0.11 13.86
C ARG A 236 16.22 1.27 12.92
N GLY A 237 16.60 2.48 13.28
CA GLY A 237 16.41 3.66 12.41
C GLY A 237 17.26 3.59 11.14
N SER A 238 18.49 3.06 11.24
CA SER A 238 19.38 2.83 10.10
C SER A 238 18.87 1.69 9.22
N ALA A 239 18.44 0.59 9.83
CA ALA A 239 17.85 -0.56 9.16
C ALA A 239 16.56 -0.20 8.40
N ALA A 240 15.63 0.49 9.07
CA ALA A 240 14.37 0.92 8.47
C ALA A 240 14.61 1.84 7.26
N ARG A 241 15.58 2.77 7.35
CA ARG A 241 15.96 3.64 6.23
C ARG A 241 16.54 2.85 5.06
N ALA A 242 17.41 1.89 5.33
CA ALA A 242 18.00 1.03 4.29
C ALA A 242 16.93 0.21 3.57
N LEU A 243 16.06 -0.46 4.33
CA LEU A 243 14.93 -1.24 3.81
C LEU A 243 13.97 -0.36 3.00
N ALA A 244 13.51 0.76 3.55
CA ALA A 244 12.59 1.67 2.85
C ALA A 244 13.17 2.21 1.55
N GLY A 245 14.49 2.48 1.50
CA GLY A 245 15.19 2.88 0.29
C GLY A 245 15.09 1.84 -0.81
N LYS A 246 15.35 0.57 -0.47
CA LYS A 246 15.27 -0.54 -1.43
C LYS A 246 13.85 -0.90 -1.82
N LEU A 247 12.90 -0.86 -0.89
CA LEU A 247 11.46 -1.02 -1.19
C LEU A 247 10.95 0.05 -2.16
N THR A 248 11.43 1.30 -2.04
CA THR A 248 11.06 2.37 -2.97
C THR A 248 11.61 2.10 -4.38
N ILE A 249 12.82 1.55 -4.49
CA ILE A 249 13.41 1.17 -5.78
C ILE A 249 12.65 -0.03 -6.37
N ALA A 250 12.37 -1.06 -5.57
CA ALA A 250 11.58 -2.23 -5.94
C ALA A 250 10.20 -1.82 -6.48
N ALA A 251 9.46 -0.97 -5.76
CA ALA A 251 8.15 -0.47 -6.18
C ALA A 251 8.19 0.23 -7.55
N ARG A 252 9.26 0.99 -7.84
CA ARG A 252 9.43 1.66 -9.15
C ARG A 252 9.74 0.66 -10.26
N ILE A 253 10.56 -0.34 -9.99
CA ILE A 253 10.85 -1.39 -10.97
C ILE A 253 9.59 -2.20 -11.26
N ASP A 254 8.88 -2.63 -10.22
CA ASP A 254 7.61 -3.35 -10.34
C ASP A 254 6.59 -2.55 -11.16
N HIS A 255 6.43 -1.26 -10.87
CA HIS A 255 5.46 -0.41 -11.58
C HIS A 255 5.85 -0.08 -13.04
N TYR A 256 7.10 0.31 -13.29
CA TYR A 256 7.52 0.85 -14.60
C TYR A 256 8.13 -0.19 -15.54
N SER A 257 8.60 -1.33 -15.03
CA SER A 257 9.22 -2.40 -15.84
C SER A 257 8.51 -3.73 -15.67
N GLY A 258 8.02 -4.07 -14.47
CA GLY A 258 7.45 -5.39 -14.15
C GLY A 258 8.49 -6.53 -14.05
N ASP A 259 9.75 -6.27 -14.40
CA ASP A 259 10.82 -7.25 -14.36
C ASP A 259 11.34 -7.52 -12.94
N PHE A 260 11.56 -8.79 -12.60
CA PHE A 260 12.29 -9.16 -11.40
C PHE A 260 13.79 -8.83 -11.52
N ARG A 261 14.37 -8.17 -10.52
CA ARG A 261 15.77 -7.72 -10.50
C ARG A 261 16.50 -8.18 -9.23
N PRO A 262 17.19 -9.33 -9.25
CA PRO A 262 17.83 -9.88 -8.05
C PRO A 262 18.87 -8.94 -7.41
N GLY A 263 19.59 -8.14 -8.20
CA GLY A 263 20.68 -7.31 -7.69
C GLY A 263 20.26 -6.28 -6.63
N ILE A 264 19.00 -5.81 -6.60
CA ILE A 264 18.57 -4.87 -5.55
C ILE A 264 18.40 -5.55 -4.19
N HIS A 265 18.19 -6.87 -4.18
CA HIS A 265 18.06 -7.69 -2.98
C HIS A 265 19.43 -7.94 -2.37
N ASP A 266 20.41 -8.32 -3.19
CA ASP A 266 21.80 -8.47 -2.77
C ASP A 266 22.34 -7.17 -2.13
N GLU A 267 22.05 -6.02 -2.76
CA GLU A 267 22.45 -4.72 -2.23
C GLU A 267 21.77 -4.36 -0.89
N LEU A 268 20.56 -4.86 -0.64
CA LEU A 268 19.89 -4.70 0.66
C LEU A 268 20.57 -5.56 1.71
N ASP A 269 20.86 -6.81 1.37
CA ASP A 269 21.46 -7.80 2.28
C ASP A 269 22.86 -7.36 2.73
N ASP A 270 23.70 -6.91 1.80
CA ASP A 270 25.01 -6.33 2.09
C ASP A 270 24.91 -5.12 3.04
N ARG A 271 23.91 -4.27 2.79
CA ARG A 271 23.68 -3.08 3.61
C ARG A 271 23.22 -3.46 5.01
N MET A 272 22.35 -4.46 5.14
CA MET A 272 21.85 -4.96 6.42
C MET A 272 22.94 -5.67 7.22
N ALA A 273 23.79 -6.46 6.57
CA ALA A 273 24.96 -7.08 7.18
C ALA A 273 25.91 -6.00 7.75
N THR A 274 26.16 -4.94 6.99
CA THR A 274 26.99 -3.81 7.45
C THR A 274 26.40 -3.12 8.68
N ILE A 275 25.07 -2.95 8.73
CA ILE A 275 24.40 -2.32 9.88
C ILE A 275 24.52 -3.21 11.12
N ARG A 276 24.33 -4.53 10.97
CA ARG A 276 24.43 -5.49 12.07
C ARG A 276 25.86 -5.63 12.60
N ALA A 277 26.87 -5.66 11.73
CA ALA A 277 28.27 -5.78 12.14
C ALA A 277 28.77 -4.60 12.99
N ARG A 278 28.30 -3.37 12.69
CA ARG A 278 28.62 -2.17 13.50
C ARG A 278 28.13 -2.28 14.94
N ALA A 279 27.09 -3.07 15.17
CA ALA A 279 26.52 -3.29 16.49
C ALA A 279 27.40 -4.22 17.34
N ASP A 280 28.10 -5.16 16.71
CA ASP A 280 28.96 -6.13 17.40
C ASP A 280 30.31 -5.51 17.81
N ASP A 281 30.84 -4.57 17.02
CA ASP A 281 32.08 -3.85 17.34
C ASP A 281 31.91 -2.83 18.49
N GLY A 282 30.68 -2.35 18.74
CA GLY A 282 30.37 -1.37 19.79
C GLY A 282 30.27 -1.95 21.20
N ASP A 283 30.17 -3.27 21.35
CA ASP A 283 29.95 -3.97 22.64
C ASP A 283 31.25 -4.53 23.25
N GLY A 284 32.39 -4.42 22.53
CA GLY A 284 33.68 -4.96 22.96
C GLY A 284 34.57 -4.02 23.79
N GLY A 285 34.10 -2.83 24.17
CA GLY A 285 34.91 -1.78 24.80
C GLY A 285 34.23 -1.07 25.96
N GLY A 286 34.05 -1.75 27.10
CA GLY A 286 33.43 -1.16 28.29
C GLY A 286 33.84 -1.84 29.60
N ASN A 287 34.94 -1.35 30.18
CA ASN A 287 35.43 -1.53 31.56
C ASN A 287 35.90 -2.92 32.04
N VAL A 288 37.20 -3.16 31.83
CA VAL A 288 38.07 -3.83 32.81
C VAL A 288 38.85 -2.74 33.54
N ASP A 289 38.26 -2.18 34.61
CA ASP A 289 38.98 -1.50 35.69
C ASP A 289 38.43 -2.16 36.97
N GLY A 290 39.17 -2.93 37.75
CA GLY A 290 40.56 -2.70 38.13
C GLY A 290 40.66 -2.02 39.50
N ASP A 291 39.67 -2.15 40.40
CA ASP A 291 39.82 -1.66 41.77
C ASP A 291 40.44 -2.72 42.68
N THR A 292 41.66 -2.39 43.05
CA THR A 292 42.55 -3.06 43.98
C THR A 292 42.12 -2.70 45.41
N GLU A 293 42.37 -3.64 46.30
CA GLU A 293 42.39 -3.57 47.76
C GLU A 293 42.63 -2.17 48.36
N GLU A 294 41.89 -1.82 49.42
CA GLU A 294 42.50 -1.18 50.58
C GLU A 294 41.71 -1.45 51.88
N GLU A 295 42.42 -2.04 52.84
CA GLU A 295 42.02 -2.30 54.22
C GLU A 295 41.91 -0.99 55.01
N GLN A 296 40.82 -0.84 55.80
CA GLN A 296 40.83 -0.56 57.25
C GLN A 296 39.42 -0.43 57.83
#